data_AF-A0A421BDT4-F1
#
_entry.id   AF-A0A421BDT4-F1
#
_cell.length_a   1.000
_cell.length_b   1.000
_cell.length_c   1.000
_cell.angle_alpha   90.00
_cell.angle_beta   90.00
_cell.angle_gamma   90.00
#
_symmetry.space_group_name_H-M   'P 1'
#
loop_
_entity.id
_entity.type
_entity.pdbx_description
1 polymer ?
#
loop_
_entity_poly.entity_id
_entity_poly.type
_entity_poly.pdbx_seq_one_letter_code
_entity_poly.pdbx_strand_id
1 'polypeptide(L)' 'MSERDVKELLKLVKKLGFSEVRCKGDHHRYEDGKGHKVTIAYSKKSQTIPKMTYNEILKQLGLK' A
#
# COMPACT_ATOMS: atom_id res chain seq x y z
N MET A 1 -11.20 11.17 -12.87
CA MET A 1 -10.94 10.39 -11.64
C MET A 1 -9.46 10.53 -11.32
N SER A 2 -9.07 10.90 -10.10
CA SER A 2 -7.65 11.10 -9.78
C SER A 2 -6.99 9.77 -9.41
N GLU A 3 -6.16 9.27 -10.31
CA GLU A 3 -5.30 8.11 -10.09
C GLU A 3 -4.05 8.51 -9.29
N ARG A 4 -3.53 7.61 -8.45
CA ARG A 4 -2.34 7.85 -7.59
C ARG A 4 -1.28 6.81 -7.88
N ASP A 5 -0.01 7.20 -7.93
CA ASP A 5 1.09 6.28 -8.24
C ASP A 5 1.33 5.28 -7.10
N VAL A 6 1.46 4.00 -7.44
CA VAL A 6 1.88 2.94 -6.52
C VAL A 6 3.20 3.31 -5.85
N LYS A 7 4.15 3.85 -6.62
CA LYS A 7 5.48 4.24 -6.11
C LYS A 7 5.41 5.23 -4.95
N GLU A 8 4.50 6.20 -5.02
CA GLU A 8 4.32 7.18 -3.94
C GLU A 8 3.72 6.53 -2.70
N LEU A 9 2.71 5.67 -2.89
CA LEU A 9 2.10 4.92 -1.80
C LEU A 9 3.13 4.02 -1.09
N LEU A 10 3.98 3.31 -1.84
CA LEU A 10 5.01 2.46 -1.25
C LEU A 10 6.05 3.24 -0.44
N LYS A 11 6.41 4.46 -0.89
CA LYS A 11 7.28 5.34 -0.10
C LYS A 11 6.63 5.75 1.22
N LEU A 12 5.34 6.06 1.20
CA LEU A 12 4.56 6.40 2.39
C LEU A 12 4.51 5.21 3.36
N VAL A 13 4.14 4.02 2.87
CA VAL A 13 4.06 2.78 3.64
C VAL A 13 5.40 2.50 4.33
N LYS A 14 6.51 2.57 3.58
CA LYS A 14 7.86 2.39 4.14
C LYS A 14 8.21 3.45 5.20
N LYS A 15 7.81 4.71 4.99
CA LYS A 15 8.02 5.80 5.95
C LYS A 15 7.27 5.57 7.27
N LEU A 16 6.11 4.91 7.22
CA LEU A 16 5.35 4.51 8.41
C LEU A 16 5.93 3.30 9.16
N GLY A 17 7.03 2.72 8.66
CA GLY A 17 7.67 1.56 9.28
C GLY A 17 7.09 0.21 8.83
N PHE A 18 6.20 0.21 7.83
CA PHE A 18 5.72 -1.03 7.24
C PHE A 18 6.77 -1.64 6.32
N SER A 19 6.95 -2.95 6.43
CA SER A 19 7.86 -3.75 5.63
C SER A 19 7.09 -4.83 4.87
N GLU A 20 7.55 -5.19 3.68
CA GLU A 20 6.92 -6.25 2.90
C GLU A 20 7.23 -7.61 3.51
N VAL A 21 6.20 -8.35 3.91
CA VAL A 21 6.34 -9.66 4.56
C VAL A 21 5.98 -10.81 3.63
N ARG A 22 5.12 -10.57 2.63
CA ARG A 22 4.69 -11.59 1.68
C ARG A 22 4.25 -10.97 0.37
N CYS A 23 4.62 -11.63 -0.73
CA CYS A 23 4.05 -11.36 -2.04
C CYS A 23 3.45 -12.65 -2.62
N LYS A 24 2.24 -12.57 -3.19
CA LYS A 24 1.64 -13.65 -3.98
C LYS A 24 0.99 -13.08 -5.23
N GLY A 25 1.63 -13.30 -6.38
CA GLY A 25 1.25 -12.64 -7.63
C GLY A 25 1.38 -11.13 -7.46
N ASP A 26 0.31 -10.40 -7.76
CA ASP A 26 0.29 -8.93 -7.62
C ASP A 26 -0.09 -8.46 -6.22
N HIS A 27 -0.35 -9.36 -5.26
CA HIS A 27 -0.76 -8.98 -3.91
C HIS A 27 0.45 -8.93 -2.99
N HIS A 28 0.87 -7.70 -2.66
CA HIS A 28 1.98 -7.41 -1.76
C HIS A 28 1.43 -7.06 -0.37
N ARG A 29 1.74 -7.89 0.64
CA ARG A 29 1.35 -7.68 2.03
C ARG A 29 2.50 -7.01 2.79
N TYR A 30 2.16 -5.92 3.47
CA TYR A 30 3.05 -5.15 4.32
C TYR A 30 2.60 -5.21 5.79
N GLU A 31 3.56 -5.18 6.71
CA GLU A 31 3.34 -5.25 8.15
C GLU A 31 4.32 -4.33 8.90
N ASP A 32 3.85 -3.70 9.99
CA ASP A 32 4.61 -2.74 10.81
C ASP A 32 5.27 -3.35 12.06
N GLY A 33 5.16 -4.67 12.23
CA GLY A 33 5.66 -5.39 13.41
C GLY A 33 4.84 -5.17 14.69
N LYS A 34 3.79 -4.34 14.64
CA LYS A 34 2.85 -4.09 15.75
C LYS A 34 1.52 -4.83 15.57
N GLY A 35 1.43 -5.66 14.53
CA GLY A 35 0.25 -6.44 14.18
C GLY A 35 -0.63 -5.79 13.12
N HIS A 36 -0.34 -4.55 12.67
CA HIS A 36 -1.07 -3.94 11.56
C HIS A 36 -0.58 -4.49 10.23
N LYS A 37 -1.54 -4.83 9.35
CA LYS A 37 -1.25 -5.44 8.06
C LYS A 37 -2.06 -4.75 6.97
N VAL A 38 -1.41 -4.45 5.87
CA VAL A 38 -2.03 -3.85 4.69
C VAL A 38 -1.64 -4.65 3.45
N THR A 39 -2.58 -4.85 2.55
CA THR A 39 -2.32 -5.55 1.28
C THR A 39 -2.52 -4.58 0.13
N ILE A 40 -1.49 -4.39 -0.69
CA ILE A 40 -1.48 -3.48 -1.82
C ILE A 40 -1.32 -4.33 -3.07
N ALA A 41 -2.33 -4.29 -3.94
CA ALA A 41 -2.32 -5.01 -5.20
C ALA A 41 -1.65 -4.15 -6.29
N TYR A 42 -0.56 -4.61 -6.87
CA TYR A 42 0.10 -4.00 -8.04
C TYR A 42 1.00 -5.01 -8.74
N SER A 43 1.08 -4.95 -10.07
CA SER A 43 2.02 -5.75 -10.88
C SER A 43 3.32 -4.98 -11.16
N LYS A 44 3.25 -3.64 -11.23
CA LYS A 44 4.40 -2.76 -11.46
C LYS A 44 4.34 -1.52 -10.58
N LYS A 45 5.50 -1.05 -10.12
CA LYS A 45 5.59 0.16 -9.27
C LYS A 45 5.20 1.46 -9.99
N SER A 46 5.19 1.45 -11.33
CA SER A 46 4.75 2.57 -12.17
C SER A 46 3.24 2.57 -12.45
N GLN A 47 2.50 1.59 -11.96
CA GLN A 47 1.05 1.60 -12.09
C GLN A 47 0.43 2.65 -11.17
N THR A 48 -0.81 2.98 -11.51
CA THR A 48 -1.67 3.81 -10.70
C THR A 48 -2.68 2.95 -9.93
N ILE A 49 -3.13 3.48 -8.80
CA ILE A 49 -4.17 2.91 -7.95
C ILE A 49 -5.39 3.84 -8.02
N PRO A 50 -6.61 3.30 -8.14
CA PRO A 50 -7.83 4.09 -8.05
C PRO A 50 -7.93 4.85 -6.72
N LYS A 51 -8.45 6.08 -6.76
CA LYS A 51 -8.60 6.94 -5.58
C LYS A 51 -9.28 6.26 -4.39
N MET A 52 -10.31 5.46 -4.67
CA MET A 52 -11.06 4.75 -3.64
C MET A 52 -10.17 3.73 -2.92
N THR A 53 -9.47 2.87 -3.68
CA THR A 53 -8.51 1.91 -3.14
C THR A 53 -7.39 2.59 -2.37
N TYR A 54 -6.85 3.70 -2.89
CA TYR A 54 -5.84 4.49 -2.18
C TYR A 54 -6.35 4.98 -0.82
N ASN A 55 -7.58 5.50 -0.76
CA ASN A 55 -8.17 5.97 0.50
C ASN A 55 -8.43 4.83 1.49
N GLU A 56 -8.90 3.66 1.03
CA GLU A 56 -9.08 2.49 1.89
C GLU A 56 -7.75 2.01 2.46
N ILE A 57 -6.67 2.04 1.66
CA ILE A 57 -5.32 1.75 2.13
C ILE A 57 -4.88 2.76 3.19
N LEU A 58 -5.14 4.06 2.99
CA LEU A 58 -4.81 5.08 4.00
C LEU A 58 -5.56 4.87 5.32
N LYS A 59 -6.82 4.43 5.28
CA LYS A 59 -7.57 4.07 6.49
C LYS A 59 -6.94 2.89 7.22
N GLN A 60 -6.55 1.85 6.48
CA GLN A 60 -5.87 0.68 7.05
C GLN A 60 -4.50 1.04 7.65
N LEU A 61 -3.84 2.08 7.12
CA LEU A 61 -2.61 2.64 7.65
C LEU A 61 -2.83 3.61 8.84
N GLY A 62 -4.08 3.89 9.22
CA GLY A 62 -4.41 4.79 10.33
C GLY A 62 -4.19 6.29 10.04
N LEU A 63 -4.08 6.67 8.76
CA LEU A 63 -3.85 8.06 8.34
C LEU A 63 -5.13 8.85 8.07
N LYS A 64 -6.28 8.18 8.00
CA LYS A 64 -7.58 8.77 7.69
C LYS A 64 -8.70 7.97 8.31
#